data_AF-A0A023DBD0-F1
#
_entry.id   AF-A0A023DBD0-F1
#
_cell.length_a   1.000
_cell.length_b   1.000
_cell.length_c   1.000
_cell.angle_alpha   90.00
_cell.angle_beta   90.00
_cell.angle_gamma   90.00
#
_symmetry.space_group_name_H-M   'P 1'
#
loop_
_entity.id
_entity.type
_entity.pdbx_description
1 polymer ?
#
loop_
_entity_poly.entity_id
_entity_poly.type
_entity_poly.pdbx_seq_one_letter_code
_entity_poly.pdbx_strand_id
1 'polypeptide(L)'
;MIGLAKGLAYTLKNLTQEKVTYDYPNEPLPLPDRFRGIQKFYPEKCIVCNQCANICPTDCIQLTGKKHPDPTKKGKIIDTYSINFEICILCDLCTEVCPTEAIVMTNNFELAEYSRDALYKDLAWLDENDTNIRKENKP
;
A
#
# COMPACT_ATOMS: atom_id res chain seq x y z
N MET A 1 30.26 21.14 39.79
CA MET A 1 30.55 21.60 38.40
C MET A 1 30.99 20.49 37.44
N ILE A 2 31.57 19.37 37.90
CA ILE A 2 32.04 18.26 37.03
C ILE A 2 30.93 17.66 36.13
N GLY A 3 29.70 17.56 36.62
CA GLY A 3 28.57 17.04 35.83
C GLY A 3 28.19 17.92 34.64
N LEU A 4 28.19 19.25 34.82
CA LEU A 4 27.88 20.21 33.75
C LEU A 4 28.92 20.14 32.62
N ALA A 5 30.21 20.10 33.00
CA ALA A 5 31.30 19.97 32.05
C ALA A 5 31.24 18.66 31.27
N LYS A 6 30.92 17.54 31.93
CA LYS A 6 30.71 16.24 31.26
C LYS A 6 29.55 16.27 30.27
N GLY A 7 28.43 16.92 30.62
CA GLY A 7 27.28 17.08 29.74
C GLY A 7 27.61 17.91 28.50
N LEU A 8 28.25 19.07 28.68
CA LEU A 8 28.69 19.92 27.58
C LEU A 8 29.70 19.22 26.67
N ALA A 9 30.65 18.46 27.24
CA ALA A 9 31.60 17.67 26.46
C ALA A 9 30.90 16.59 25.61
N TYR A 10 29.85 15.96 26.14
CA TYR A 10 29.04 15.00 25.39
C TYR A 10 28.27 15.67 24.24
N THR A 11 27.66 16.83 24.48
CA THR A 11 27.01 17.63 23.43
C THR A 11 28.01 18.02 22.34
N LEU A 12 29.21 18.49 22.71
CA LEU A 12 30.24 18.86 21.75
C LEU A 12 30.72 17.66 20.93
N LYS A 13 30.84 16.48 21.54
CA LYS A 13 31.15 15.23 20.84
C LYS A 13 30.09 14.86 19.79
N ASN A 14 28.81 15.10 20.09
CA ASN A 14 27.71 14.81 19.17
C ASN A 14 27.60 15.82 18.02
N LEU A 15 28.05 17.07 18.20
CA LEU A 15 28.05 18.08 17.14
C LEU A 15 28.89 17.69 15.92
N THR A 16 29.91 16.83 16.10
CA THR A 16 30.80 16.37 15.02
C THR A 16 30.45 14.99 14.49
N GLN A 17 29.39 14.34 14.98
CA GLN A 17 28.95 13.05 14.47
C GLN A 17 28.22 13.21 13.14
N GLU A 18 28.16 12.12 12.37
CA GLU A 18 27.34 12.06 11.16
C GLU A 18 25.86 12.26 11.51
N LYS A 19 25.15 13.00 10.65
CA LYS A 19 23.73 13.29 10.85
C LYS A 19 22.91 12.10 10.35
N VAL A 20 21.94 11.67 11.16
CA VAL A 20 21.00 10.59 10.80
C VAL A 20 19.83 11.06 9.92
N THR A 21 19.84 12.32 9.49
CA THR A 21 18.75 12.94 8.71
C THR A 21 18.86 12.59 7.24
N TYR A 22 17.75 12.16 6.63
CA TYR A 22 17.60 11.99 5.18
C TYR A 22 17.16 13.30 4.52
N ASP A 23 17.63 13.58 3.30
CA ASP A 23 17.21 14.75 2.51
C ASP A 23 15.92 14.48 1.74
N TYR A 24 14.81 14.26 2.45
CA TYR A 24 13.50 14.06 1.80
C TYR A 24 12.97 15.39 1.21
N PRO A 25 12.49 15.43 -0.05
CA PRO A 25 12.16 14.29 -0.92
C PRO A 25 13.25 13.88 -1.93
N ASN A 26 14.43 14.52 -1.94
CA ASN A 26 15.48 14.24 -2.92
C ASN A 26 16.14 12.86 -2.70
N GLU A 27 16.24 12.42 -1.45
CA GLU A 27 16.76 11.12 -1.06
C GLU A 27 15.61 10.22 -0.57
N PRO A 28 15.33 9.10 -1.26
CA PRO A 28 14.25 8.19 -0.87
C PRO A 28 14.62 7.41 0.40
N LEU A 29 13.62 7.22 1.27
CA LEU A 29 13.79 6.43 2.48
C LEU A 29 13.99 4.93 2.13
N PRO A 30 14.97 4.24 2.73
CA PRO A 30 15.14 2.80 2.53
C PRO A 30 14.01 2.04 3.25
N LEU A 31 13.04 1.53 2.48
CA LEU A 31 11.93 0.74 3.02
C LEU A 31 12.20 -0.76 2.92
N PRO A 32 11.78 -1.56 3.92
CA PRO A 32 11.88 -3.01 3.84
C PRO A 32 10.97 -3.56 2.74
N ASP A 33 11.29 -4.75 2.23
CA ASP A 33 10.51 -5.39 1.15
C ASP A 33 9.06 -5.70 1.58
N ARG A 34 8.83 -6.02 2.86
CA ARG A 34 7.50 -6.30 3.43
C ARG A 34 6.80 -5.06 3.99
N PHE A 35 7.20 -3.86 3.54
CA PHE A 35 6.50 -2.65 3.95
C PHE A 35 5.02 -2.72 3.56
N ARG A 36 4.16 -2.15 4.41
CA ARG A 36 2.72 -2.13 4.20
C ARG A 36 2.30 -0.76 3.69
N GLY A 37 2.38 -0.59 2.37
CA GLY A 37 1.98 0.62 1.69
C GLY A 37 0.63 0.51 1.01
N ILE A 38 0.52 1.24 -0.09
CA ILE A 38 -0.69 1.34 -0.92
C ILE A 38 -0.82 0.10 -1.81
N GLN A 39 -2.03 -0.39 -2.00
CA GLN A 39 -2.31 -1.56 -2.82
C GLN A 39 -2.13 -1.29 -4.31
N LYS A 40 -1.52 -2.24 -5.01
CA LYS A 40 -1.62 -2.43 -6.46
C LYS A 40 -2.64 -3.53 -6.72
N PHE A 41 -3.52 -3.30 -7.69
CA PHE A 41 -4.48 -4.29 -8.15
C PHE A 41 -4.16 -4.73 -9.59
N TYR A 42 -4.29 -6.03 -9.85
CA TYR A 42 -4.11 -6.67 -11.15
C TYR A 42 -5.46 -7.22 -11.62
N PRO A 43 -6.26 -6.44 -12.37
CA PRO A 43 -7.60 -6.82 -12.80
C PRO A 43 -7.62 -8.16 -13.56
N GLU A 44 -6.56 -8.45 -14.32
CA GLU A 44 -6.39 -9.66 -15.13
C GLU A 44 -6.19 -10.93 -14.31
N LYS A 45 -5.71 -10.81 -13.07
CA LYS A 45 -5.54 -11.93 -12.14
C LYS A 45 -6.78 -12.17 -11.28
N CYS A 46 -7.69 -11.20 -11.18
CA CYS A 46 -8.83 -11.29 -10.28
C CYS A 46 -9.94 -12.19 -10.83
N ILE A 47 -10.38 -13.14 -10.01
CA ILE A 47 -11.47 -14.08 -10.33
C ILE A 47 -12.82 -13.72 -9.68
N VAL A 48 -12.92 -12.54 -9.08
CA VAL A 48 -14.12 -12.04 -8.38
C VAL A 48 -14.63 -13.01 -7.29
N CYS A 49 -13.72 -13.51 -6.45
CA CYS A 49 -14.03 -14.45 -5.37
C CYS A 49 -14.49 -13.78 -4.06
N ASN A 50 -14.39 -12.45 -3.95
CA ASN A 50 -14.73 -11.64 -2.77
C ASN A 50 -13.95 -11.94 -1.48
N GLN A 51 -12.90 -12.77 -1.49
CA GLN A 51 -12.13 -13.07 -0.27
C GLN A 51 -11.47 -11.82 0.33
N CYS A 52 -10.88 -10.96 -0.49
CA CYS A 52 -10.25 -9.71 -0.03
C CYS A 52 -11.25 -8.75 0.62
N ALA A 53 -12.46 -8.64 0.06
CA ALA A 53 -13.53 -7.82 0.63
C ALA A 53 -14.04 -8.42 1.95
N ASN A 54 -14.28 -9.73 2.00
CA ASN A 54 -14.81 -10.40 3.19
C ASN A 54 -13.84 -10.44 4.37
N ILE A 55 -12.52 -10.50 4.13
CA ILE A 55 -11.52 -10.49 5.20
C ILE A 55 -11.22 -9.08 5.71
N CYS A 56 -11.63 -8.05 4.96
CA CYS A 56 -11.29 -6.67 5.30
C CYS A 56 -11.94 -6.28 6.63
N PRO A 57 -11.15 -5.91 7.66
CA PRO A 57 -11.71 -5.64 8.99
C PRO A 57 -12.49 -4.32 9.07
N THR A 58 -12.39 -3.48 8.05
CA THR A 58 -13.06 -2.18 7.98
C THR A 58 -14.05 -2.07 6.82
N ASP A 59 -14.30 -3.16 6.09
CA ASP A 59 -15.18 -3.19 4.91
C ASP A 59 -14.86 -2.10 3.86
N CYS A 60 -13.58 -1.73 3.73
CA CYS A 60 -13.15 -0.64 2.86
C CYS A 60 -13.09 -0.99 1.37
N ILE A 61 -13.23 -2.27 1.02
CA ILE A 61 -13.09 -2.79 -0.34
C ILE A 61 -14.47 -3.08 -0.92
N GLN A 62 -14.80 -2.45 -2.04
CA GLN A 62 -15.99 -2.77 -2.81
C GLN A 62 -15.58 -3.60 -4.04
N LEU A 63 -16.11 -4.81 -4.16
CA LEU A 63 -15.92 -5.68 -5.32
C LEU A 63 -17.26 -6.25 -5.78
N THR A 64 -17.64 -5.93 -7.02
CA THR A 64 -18.80 -6.51 -7.69
C THR A 64 -18.36 -7.16 -9.00
N GLY A 65 -19.14 -8.13 -9.47
CA GLY A 65 -18.88 -8.80 -10.73
C GLY A 65 -20.14 -9.03 -11.53
N LYS A 66 -19.98 -9.03 -12.85
CA LYS A 66 -21.01 -9.35 -13.82
C LYS A 66 -20.65 -10.62 -14.58
N LYS A 67 -21.64 -11.19 -15.29
CA LYS A 67 -21.40 -12.34 -16.16
C LYS A 67 -20.41 -11.96 -17.26
N HIS A 68 -19.57 -12.91 -17.64
CA HIS A 68 -18.69 -12.74 -18.78
C HIS A 68 -19.52 -12.38 -20.04
N PRO A 69 -19.11 -11.37 -20.84
CA PRO A 69 -19.88 -10.92 -22.01
C PRO A 69 -19.95 -11.99 -23.11
N ASP A 70 -18.89 -12.78 -23.26
CA ASP A 70 -18.90 -14.01 -24.07
C ASP A 70 -19.67 -15.12 -23.32
N PRO A 71 -20.83 -15.60 -23.85
CA PRO A 71 -21.66 -16.60 -23.19
C PRO A 71 -21.02 -18.00 -23.15
N THR A 72 -19.96 -18.24 -23.93
CA THR A 72 -19.24 -19.52 -23.93
C THR A 72 -18.25 -19.62 -22.77
N LYS A 73 -17.81 -18.48 -22.23
CA LYS A 73 -16.87 -18.41 -21.11
C LYS A 73 -17.62 -18.47 -19.77
N LYS A 74 -17.21 -19.40 -18.92
CA LYS A 74 -17.71 -19.50 -17.54
C LYS A 74 -16.93 -18.55 -16.63
N GLY A 75 -17.62 -17.90 -15.70
CA GLY A 75 -17.00 -17.03 -14.69
C GLY A 75 -17.63 -15.64 -14.63
N LYS A 76 -17.14 -14.84 -13.68
CA LYS A 76 -17.49 -13.42 -13.55
C LYS A 76 -16.31 -12.58 -14.02
N ILE A 77 -16.61 -11.41 -14.56
CA ILE A 77 -15.64 -10.33 -14.75
C ILE A 77 -15.94 -9.23 -13.73
N ILE A 78 -14.92 -8.45 -13.38
CA ILE A 78 -15.07 -7.32 -12.47
C ILE A 78 -16.07 -6.33 -13.09
N ASP A 79 -16.98 -5.83 -12.26
CA ASP A 79 -17.88 -4.74 -12.63
C ASP A 79 -17.48 -3.45 -11.88
N THR A 80 -17.17 -3.56 -10.60
CA THR A 80 -16.60 -2.47 -9.80
C THR A 80 -15.53 -3.04 -8.87
N TYR A 81 -14.40 -2.34 -8.77
CA TYR A 81 -13.41 -2.54 -7.73
C TYR A 81 -12.93 -1.20 -7.21
N SER A 82 -12.86 -1.04 -5.90
CA SER A 82 -12.35 0.18 -5.27
C SER A 82 -11.96 -0.06 -3.82
N ILE A 83 -11.11 0.83 -3.31
CA ILE A 83 -10.67 0.86 -1.92
C ILE A 83 -10.88 2.26 -1.36
N ASN A 84 -11.61 2.36 -0.25
CA ASN A 84 -11.72 3.58 0.52
C ASN A 84 -10.55 3.69 1.51
N PHE A 85 -9.54 4.50 1.18
CA PHE A 85 -8.38 4.69 2.04
C PHE A 85 -8.64 5.58 3.26
N GLU A 86 -9.81 6.21 3.38
CA GLU A 86 -10.19 6.92 4.60
C GLU A 86 -10.29 5.97 5.80
N ILE A 87 -10.70 4.72 5.56
CA ILE A 87 -10.94 3.70 6.59
C ILE A 87 -10.06 2.46 6.42
N CYS A 88 -9.20 2.42 5.40
CA CYS A 88 -8.23 1.35 5.25
C CYS A 88 -7.14 1.45 6.32
N ILE A 89 -6.90 0.34 7.04
CA ILE A 89 -5.88 0.30 8.12
C ILE A 89 -4.53 -0.28 7.64
N LEU A 90 -4.36 -0.48 6.33
CA LEU A 90 -3.12 -0.99 5.71
C LEU A 90 -2.58 -2.27 6.39
N CYS A 91 -3.47 -3.21 6.70
CA CYS A 91 -3.14 -4.42 7.48
C CYS A 91 -2.57 -5.60 6.67
N ASP A 92 -2.69 -5.58 5.34
CA ASP A 92 -2.21 -6.60 4.38
C ASP A 92 -3.04 -7.90 4.27
N LEU A 93 -4.12 -8.05 5.06
CA LEU A 93 -4.97 -9.26 5.02
C LEU A 93 -5.57 -9.56 3.63
N CYS A 94 -5.89 -8.50 2.87
CA CYS A 94 -6.43 -8.62 1.51
C CYS A 94 -5.43 -9.24 0.53
N THR A 95 -4.13 -8.94 0.69
CA THR A 95 -3.03 -9.54 -0.09
C THR A 95 -2.85 -11.00 0.28
N GLU A 96 -2.76 -11.30 1.58
CA GLU A 96 -2.50 -12.65 2.08
C GLU A 96 -3.61 -13.65 1.70
N VAL A 97 -4.87 -13.19 1.71
CA VAL A 97 -6.01 -14.06 1.36
C VAL A 97 -6.20 -14.23 -0.14
N CYS A 98 -5.58 -13.39 -0.98
CA CYS A 98 -5.86 -13.40 -2.41
C CYS A 98 -5.27 -14.66 -3.08
N PRO A 99 -6.10 -15.59 -3.59
CA PRO A 99 -5.59 -16.88 -4.08
C PRO A 99 -4.84 -16.77 -5.41
N THR A 100 -4.96 -15.63 -6.10
CA THR A 100 -4.34 -15.36 -7.40
C THR A 100 -3.38 -14.18 -7.37
N GLU A 101 -3.08 -13.65 -6.19
CA GLU A 101 -2.22 -12.47 -6.00
C GLU A 101 -2.64 -11.28 -6.87
N ALA A 102 -3.95 -11.10 -7.02
CA ALA A 102 -4.54 -10.00 -7.79
C ALA A 102 -4.50 -8.66 -7.03
N ILE A 103 -4.38 -8.68 -5.71
CA ILE A 103 -4.15 -7.49 -4.89
C ILE A 103 -2.85 -7.71 -4.13
N VAL A 104 -1.94 -6.73 -4.21
CA VAL A 104 -0.65 -6.79 -3.54
C VAL A 104 -0.32 -5.44 -2.93
N MET A 105 0.51 -5.42 -1.89
CA MET A 105 1.02 -4.15 -1.36
C MET A 105 2.25 -3.67 -2.13
N THR A 106 2.41 -2.35 -2.18
CA THR A 106 3.61 -1.69 -2.68
C THR A 106 4.36 -1.03 -1.52
N ASN A 107 5.55 -0.51 -1.81
CA ASN A 107 6.29 0.38 -0.92
C ASN A 107 5.90 1.86 -1.10
N ASN A 108 4.86 2.15 -1.87
CA ASN A 108 4.32 3.51 -1.96
C ASN A 108 3.57 3.85 -0.67
N PHE A 109 3.82 5.04 -0.12
CA PHE A 109 3.21 5.52 1.13
C PHE A 109 2.64 6.93 1.02
N GLU A 110 2.89 7.63 -0.08
CA GLU A 110 2.52 9.03 -0.30
C GLU A 110 1.05 9.14 -0.74
N LEU A 111 0.13 8.88 0.19
CA LEU A 111 -1.32 8.83 -0.05
C LEU A 111 -2.05 10.13 0.30
N ALA A 112 -1.32 11.18 0.68
CA ALA A 112 -1.94 12.42 1.14
C ALA A 112 -2.72 13.10 0.02
N GLU A 113 -3.95 13.54 0.33
CA GLU A 113 -4.89 14.14 -0.61
C GLU A 113 -5.55 15.39 0.00
N TYR A 114 -6.02 16.30 -0.85
CA TYR A 114 -6.66 17.56 -0.42
C TYR A 114 -8.15 17.42 -0.09
N SER A 115 -8.77 16.29 -0.43
CA SER A 115 -10.18 16.03 -0.15
C SER A 115 -10.38 14.58 0.27
N ARG A 116 -11.47 14.31 1.01
CA ARG A 116 -11.83 12.96 1.43
C ARG A 116 -12.20 12.07 0.25
N ASP A 117 -12.92 12.62 -0.73
CA ASP A 117 -13.35 11.88 -1.91
C ASP A 117 -12.16 11.36 -2.72
N ALA A 118 -11.04 12.11 -2.73
CA ALA A 118 -9.82 11.68 -3.38
C ALA A 118 -9.15 10.47 -2.70
N LEU A 119 -9.50 10.10 -1.46
CA LEU A 119 -9.03 8.86 -0.81
C LEU A 119 -9.79 7.61 -1.28
N TYR A 120 -10.87 7.78 -2.04
CA TYR A 120 -11.54 6.66 -2.71
C TYR A 120 -10.82 6.37 -4.02
N LYS A 121 -10.10 5.24 -4.06
CA LYS A 121 -9.33 4.84 -5.25
C LYS A 121 -10.06 3.73 -5.98
N ASP A 122 -10.32 3.96 -7.26
CA ASP A 122 -11.02 3.02 -8.12
C ASP A 122 -10.05 2.00 -8.75
N LEU A 123 -10.61 1.10 -9.57
CA LEU A 123 -9.86 0.06 -10.24
C LEU A 123 -8.71 0.62 -11.08
N ALA A 124 -8.95 1.69 -11.84
CA ALA A 124 -7.95 2.25 -12.74
C ALA A 124 -6.77 2.81 -11.96
N TRP A 125 -7.04 3.59 -10.91
CA TRP A 125 -5.99 4.14 -10.06
C TRP A 125 -5.16 3.03 -9.37
N LEU A 126 -5.83 1.99 -8.87
CA LEU A 126 -5.16 0.86 -8.23
C LEU A 126 -4.35 0.02 -9.22
N ASP A 127 -4.77 -0.05 -10.48
CA ASP A 127 -4.03 -0.69 -11.57
C ASP A 127 -2.80 0.13 -11.98
N GLU A 128 -2.89 1.45 -11.96
CA GLU A 128 -1.76 2.34 -12.28
C GLU A 128 -0.71 2.45 -11.16
N ASN A 129 -0.99 1.98 -9.94
CA ASN A 129 -0.05 1.98 -8.82
C ASN A 129 1.03 0.88 -8.94
N ASP A 130 1.73 0.83 -10.07
CA ASP A 130 2.60 -0.27 -10.50
C ASP A 130 4.09 -0.13 -10.09
N THR A 131 4.40 0.92 -9.33
CA THR A 131 5.76 1.22 -8.86
C THR A 131 6.02 0.64 -7.47
N ASN A 132 7.30 0.37 -7.17
CA ASN A 132 7.76 -0.06 -5.85
C ASN A 132 7.04 -1.31 -5.29
N ILE A 133 6.60 -2.21 -6.15
CA ILE A 133 5.98 -3.49 -5.76
C ILE A 133 7.00 -4.38 -5.05
N ARG A 134 6.57 -5.08 -4.00
CA ARG A 134 7.40 -6.05 -3.26
C ARG A 134 8.04 -7.05 -4.21
N LYS A 135 9.29 -7.42 -3.96
CA LYS A 135 10.04 -8.33 -4.85
C LYS A 135 9.35 -9.67 -5.03
N GLU A 136 8.72 -10.18 -3.98
CA GLU A 136 7.96 -11.44 -3.98
C GLU A 136 6.69 -11.41 -4.85
N ASN A 137 6.14 -10.23 -5.14
CA ASN A 137 4.90 -10.04 -5.90
C ASN A 137 5.10 -9.46 -7.30
N LYS A 138 6.35 -9.26 -7.73
CA LYS A 138 6.63 -8.83 -9.10
C LYS A 138 6.27 -9.97 -10.08
N PRO A 139 5.51 -9.68 -11.14
CA PRO A 139 5.12 -10.68 -12.12
C PRO A 139 6.30 -11.28 -12.89
#